data_AF-A0A4D6K3M4-F1
#
_entry.id   AF-A0A4D6K3M4-F1
#
_cell.length_a   1.000
_cell.length_b   1.000
_cell.length_c   1.000
_cell.angle_alpha   90.00
_cell.angle_beta   90.00
_cell.angle_gamma   90.00
#
_symmetry.space_group_name_H-M   'P 1'
#
loop_
_entity.id
_entity.type
_entity.pdbx_description
1 polymer ?
#
loop_
_entity_poly.entity_id
_entity_poly.type
_entity_poly.pdbx_seq_one_letter_code
_entity_poly.pdbx_strand_id
1 'polypeptide(L)'
;FEVVMDIYDLEQPRGIILSMGGQLPNNIAMDLHRQEAKILGTSPESIDRAENRFKFSRMLDRKGILQPLWKELTNLESAREFCNRVRYPCLVRPSYVLSGAAMNVAYCDGDLEKYLASASFVSKEHPVVISKFLEDAKEIDVDAVARDGVILCMAVSEHVENAGVHSGDATLVTP
;
A
#
# COMPACT_ATOMS: atom_id res chain seq x y z
N PHE A 1 -12.93 16.19 -5.40
CA PHE A 1 -12.09 16.84 -6.43
C PHE A 1 -12.74 18.13 -6.92
N GLU A 2 -13.93 18.08 -7.54
CA GLU A 2 -14.62 19.26 -8.11
C GLU A 2 -14.68 20.45 -7.15
N VAL A 3 -15.26 20.26 -5.95
CA VAL A 3 -15.35 21.32 -4.93
C VAL A 3 -13.99 21.88 -4.51
N VAL A 4 -12.94 21.06 -4.51
CA VAL A 4 -11.58 21.52 -4.17
C VAL A 4 -11.03 22.41 -5.28
N MET A 5 -11.32 22.09 -6.55
CA MET A 5 -10.92 22.89 -7.69
C MET A 5 -11.69 24.22 -7.74
N ASP A 6 -13.00 24.20 -7.47
CA ASP A 6 -13.81 25.42 -7.39
C ASP A 6 -13.24 26.41 -6.35
N ILE A 7 -12.83 25.90 -5.18
CA ILE A 7 -12.19 26.70 -4.13
C ILE A 7 -10.80 27.16 -4.57
N TYR A 8 -10.00 26.31 -5.22
CA TYR A 8 -8.67 26.67 -5.70
C TYR A 8 -8.74 27.82 -6.72
N ASP A 9 -9.69 27.75 -7.65
CA ASP A 9 -9.89 28.77 -8.66
C ASP A 9 -10.44 30.08 -8.08
N LEU A 10 -11.31 30.01 -7.08
CA LEU A 10 -11.85 31.17 -6.39
C LEU A 10 -10.82 31.87 -5.50
N GLU A 11 -10.11 31.11 -4.66
CA GLU A 11 -9.22 31.64 -3.64
C GLU A 11 -7.80 31.92 -4.17
N GLN A 12 -7.44 31.39 -5.34
CA GLN A 12 -6.13 31.54 -5.98
C GLN A 12 -4.96 31.33 -4.99
N PRO A 13 -4.91 30.22 -4.24
CA PRO A 13 -3.89 30.01 -3.24
C PRO A 13 -2.51 29.81 -3.89
N ARG A 14 -1.45 30.07 -3.13
CA ARG A 14 -0.07 29.82 -3.60
C ARG A 14 0.20 28.35 -3.96
N GLY A 15 -0.59 27.43 -3.38
CA GLY A 15 -0.57 26.02 -3.67
C GLY A 15 -1.32 25.20 -2.60
N ILE A 16 -1.42 23.90 -2.84
CA ILE A 16 -2.18 22.94 -2.03
C ILE A 16 -1.22 21.99 -1.32
N ILE A 17 -1.45 21.71 -0.04
CA ILE A 17 -0.74 20.67 0.72
C ILE A 17 -1.67 19.46 0.87
N LEU A 18 -1.26 18.29 0.37
CA LEU A 18 -2.08 17.07 0.41
C LEU A 18 -1.71 16.13 1.56
N SER A 19 -0.48 16.21 2.07
CA SER A 19 0.10 15.21 2.98
C SER A 19 -0.52 15.14 4.38
N MET A 20 -1.44 16.03 4.72
CA MET A 20 -1.98 16.16 6.09
C MET A 20 -3.41 15.63 6.25
N GLY A 21 -4.05 15.15 5.17
CA GLY A 21 -5.46 14.71 5.21
C GLY A 21 -5.67 13.21 4.98
N GLY A 22 -4.62 12.40 5.09
CA GLY A 22 -4.69 10.95 4.91
C GLY A 22 -5.01 10.53 3.47
N GLN A 23 -5.81 9.47 3.31
CA GLN A 23 -6.06 8.86 2.00
C GLN A 23 -6.91 9.74 1.06
N LEU A 24 -7.84 10.55 1.59
CA LEU A 24 -8.78 11.33 0.78
C LEU A 24 -8.08 12.33 -0.15
N PRO A 25 -7.13 13.18 0.32
CA PRO A 25 -6.33 14.02 -0.57
C PRO A 25 -5.43 13.25 -1.53
N ASN A 26 -4.84 12.13 -1.09
CA ASN A 26 -3.99 11.29 -1.95
C ASN A 26 -4.75 10.78 -3.17
N ASN A 27 -6.01 10.37 -2.98
CA ASN A 27 -6.87 9.85 -4.04
C ASN A 27 -7.17 10.87 -5.16
N ILE A 28 -7.16 12.18 -4.85
CA ILE A 28 -7.43 13.24 -5.84
C ILE A 28 -6.17 13.94 -6.34
N ALA A 29 -4.98 13.54 -5.87
CA ALA A 29 -3.72 14.21 -6.16
C ALA A 29 -3.42 14.30 -7.67
N MET A 30 -3.63 13.19 -8.39
CA MET A 30 -3.40 13.14 -9.84
C MET A 30 -4.44 13.91 -10.64
N ASP A 31 -5.68 14.02 -10.17
CA ASP A 31 -6.72 14.80 -10.84
C ASP A 31 -6.43 16.29 -10.71
N LEU A 32 -6.01 16.74 -9.52
CA LEU A 32 -5.52 18.11 -9.29
C LEU A 32 -4.31 18.42 -10.17
N HIS A 33 -3.36 17.49 -10.26
CA HIS A 33 -2.18 17.63 -11.11
C HIS A 33 -2.53 17.81 -12.60
N ARG A 34 -3.51 17.04 -13.10
CA ARG A 34 -3.97 17.14 -14.50
C ARG A 34 -4.67 18.46 -14.82
N GLN A 35 -5.23 19.13 -13.82
CA GLN A 35 -5.78 20.49 -13.96
C GLN A 35 -4.74 21.58 -13.63
N GLU A 36 -3.46 21.22 -13.58
CA GLU A 36 -2.35 22.16 -13.33
C GLU A 36 -2.42 22.87 -11.96
N ALA A 37 -3.18 22.33 -11.00
CA ALA A 37 -3.22 22.85 -9.65
C ALA A 37 -1.84 22.69 -8.98
N LYS A 38 -1.36 23.75 -8.34
CA LYS A 38 -0.02 23.79 -7.76
C LYS A 38 0.03 23.05 -6.43
N ILE A 39 0.60 21.84 -6.44
CA ILE A 39 0.81 21.04 -5.24
C ILE A 39 2.17 21.39 -4.61
N LEU A 40 2.17 21.56 -3.29
CA LEU A 40 3.37 21.82 -2.47
C LEU A 40 3.81 20.53 -1.75
N GLY A 41 5.12 20.35 -1.60
CA GLY A 41 5.70 19.17 -0.95
C GLY A 41 5.87 18.00 -1.91
N THR A 42 5.46 16.80 -1.49
CA THR A 42 5.56 15.57 -2.30
C THR A 42 4.73 15.69 -3.57
N SER A 43 5.35 15.44 -4.73
CA SER A 43 4.65 15.58 -6.01
C SER A 43 3.52 14.54 -6.17
N PRO A 44 2.43 14.87 -6.88
CA PRO A 44 1.34 13.92 -7.16
C PRO A 44 1.80 12.61 -7.78
N GLU A 45 2.79 12.63 -8.67
CA GLU A 45 3.36 11.44 -9.30
C GLU A 45 4.20 10.61 -8.33
N SER A 46 4.76 11.24 -7.29
CA SER A 46 5.46 10.54 -6.21
C SER A 46 4.47 9.87 -5.26
N ILE A 47 3.34 10.54 -4.95
CA ILE A 47 2.21 9.95 -4.21
C ILE A 47 1.67 8.75 -4.98
N ASP A 48 1.31 8.90 -6.26
CA ASP A 48 0.82 7.82 -7.10
C ASP A 48 1.80 6.65 -7.23
N ARG A 49 3.11 6.93 -7.26
CA ARG A 49 4.14 5.88 -7.28
C ARG A 49 4.21 5.09 -5.97
N ALA A 50 3.95 5.72 -4.82
CA ALA A 50 3.92 5.06 -3.52
C ALA A 50 2.63 4.27 -3.32
N GLU A 51 1.48 4.86 -3.66
CA GLU A 51 0.15 4.27 -3.48
C GLU A 51 -0.12 3.11 -4.46
N ASN A 52 0.39 3.20 -5.69
CA ASN A 52 0.22 2.15 -6.68
C ASN A 52 1.26 1.03 -6.48
N ARG A 53 0.81 -0.14 -6.00
CA ARG A 53 1.65 -1.31 -5.72
C ARG A 53 2.56 -1.73 -6.88
N PHE A 54 2.10 -1.68 -8.12
CA PHE A 54 2.92 -2.03 -9.28
C PHE A 54 4.05 -1.01 -9.50
N LYS A 55 3.73 0.29 -9.41
CA LYS A 55 4.72 1.36 -9.55
C LYS A 55 5.73 1.32 -8.40
N PHE A 56 5.26 1.07 -7.18
CA PHE A 56 6.09 0.92 -5.98
C PHE A 56 7.02 -0.29 -6.09
N SER A 57 6.48 -1.48 -6.36
CA SER A 57 7.26 -2.71 -6.56
C SER A 57 8.34 -2.53 -7.61
N ARG A 58 7.99 -1.98 -8.78
CA ARG A 58 8.96 -1.75 -9.86
C ARG A 58 10.04 -0.74 -9.45
N MET A 59 9.71 0.23 -8.61
CA MET A 59 10.69 1.16 -8.05
C MET A 59 11.67 0.45 -7.11
N LEU A 60 11.18 -0.44 -6.24
CA LEU A 60 12.04 -1.25 -5.36
C LEU A 60 12.97 -2.15 -6.17
N ASP A 61 12.45 -2.84 -7.20
CA ASP A 61 13.25 -3.70 -8.09
C ASP A 61 14.37 -2.93 -8.77
N ARG A 62 14.06 -1.74 -9.30
CA ARG A 62 15.06 -0.87 -9.94
C ARG A 62 16.14 -0.40 -8.98
N LYS A 63 15.82 -0.29 -7.69
CA LYS A 63 16.76 0.11 -6.63
C LYS A 63 17.49 -1.08 -6.00
N GLY A 64 17.15 -2.32 -6.38
CA GLY A 64 17.70 -3.53 -5.76
C GLY A 64 17.25 -3.72 -4.30
N ILE A 65 16.12 -3.12 -3.91
CA ILE A 65 15.54 -3.29 -2.58
C ILE A 65 14.70 -4.56 -2.60
N LEU A 66 14.95 -5.46 -1.64
CA LEU A 66 14.23 -6.73 -1.54
C LEU A 66 12.76 -6.48 -1.18
N GLN A 67 11.88 -7.30 -1.77
CA GLN A 67 10.47 -7.35 -1.44
C GLN A 67 9.98 -8.80 -1.48
N PRO A 68 8.95 -9.16 -0.68
CA PRO A 68 8.35 -10.49 -0.78
C PRO A 68 7.84 -10.75 -2.19
N LEU A 69 7.95 -12.01 -2.65
CA LEU A 69 7.33 -12.41 -3.91
C LEU A 69 5.83 -12.15 -3.81
N TRP A 70 5.29 -11.43 -4.78
CA TRP A 70 3.87 -11.09 -4.82
C TRP A 70 3.34 -11.15 -6.26
N LYS A 71 2.02 -11.31 -6.39
CA LYS A 71 1.34 -11.27 -7.68
C LYS A 71 -0.11 -10.79 -7.51
N GLU A 72 -0.57 -10.01 -8.47
CA GLU A 72 -1.99 -9.73 -8.65
C GLU A 72 -2.62 -10.82 -9.51
N LEU A 73 -3.74 -11.39 -9.03
CA LEU A 73 -4.35 -12.60 -9.56
C LEU A 73 -5.86 -12.39 -9.69
N THR A 74 -6.43 -12.92 -10.77
CA THR A 74 -7.85 -12.74 -11.12
C THR A 74 -8.64 -14.05 -11.14
N ASN A 75 -8.02 -15.17 -10.77
CA ASN A 75 -8.70 -16.45 -10.66
C ASN A 75 -8.00 -17.37 -9.63
N LEU A 76 -8.78 -18.31 -9.09
CA LEU A 76 -8.36 -19.22 -8.03
C LEU A 76 -7.23 -20.16 -8.44
N GLU A 77 -7.24 -20.68 -9.67
CA GLU A 77 -6.23 -21.61 -10.17
C GLU A 77 -4.84 -20.96 -10.18
N SER A 78 -4.73 -19.76 -10.78
CA SER A 78 -3.50 -18.98 -10.79
C SER A 78 -3.03 -18.57 -9.40
N ALA A 79 -3.95 -18.41 -8.44
CA ALA A 79 -3.63 -18.14 -7.05
C ALA A 79 -3.02 -19.36 -6.35
N ARG A 80 -3.57 -20.56 -6.57
CA ARG A 80 -3.00 -21.81 -6.06
C ARG A 80 -1.63 -22.09 -6.67
N GLU A 81 -1.47 -21.92 -7.98
CA GLU A 81 -0.18 -22.08 -8.65
C GLU A 81 0.89 -21.15 -8.05
N PHE A 82 0.52 -19.89 -7.82
CA PHE A 82 1.40 -18.93 -7.19
C PHE A 82 1.79 -19.36 -5.77
N CYS A 83 0.81 -19.72 -4.93
CA CYS A 83 1.05 -20.12 -3.54
C CYS A 83 1.90 -21.39 -3.44
N ASN A 84 1.64 -22.39 -4.28
CA ASN A 84 2.44 -23.61 -4.34
C ASN A 84 3.88 -23.34 -4.79
N ARG A 85 4.08 -22.41 -5.73
CA ARG A 85 5.42 -22.01 -6.17
C ARG A 85 6.20 -21.26 -5.10
N VAL A 86 5.58 -20.29 -4.40
CA VAL A 86 6.26 -19.49 -3.36
C VAL A 86 6.28 -20.17 -1.98
N ARG A 87 5.51 -21.26 -1.84
CA ARG A 87 5.24 -22.03 -0.62
C ARG A 87 4.48 -21.24 0.44
N TYR A 88 3.54 -21.90 1.09
CA TYR A 88 2.82 -21.36 2.25
C TYR A 88 3.75 -21.06 3.44
N PRO A 89 3.35 -20.15 4.35
CA PRO A 89 2.13 -19.34 4.30
C PRO A 89 2.19 -18.18 3.30
N CYS A 90 1.01 -17.76 2.84
CA CYS A 90 0.81 -16.64 1.91
C CYS A 90 -0.22 -15.65 2.46
N LEU A 91 0.06 -14.36 2.33
CA LEU A 91 -0.82 -13.29 2.73
C LEU A 91 -1.74 -12.89 1.57
N VAL A 92 -3.04 -13.04 1.79
CA VAL A 92 -4.10 -12.78 0.82
C VAL A 92 -4.74 -11.43 1.13
N ARG A 93 -4.71 -10.51 0.15
CA ARG A 93 -5.23 -9.15 0.26
C ARG A 93 -6.26 -8.87 -0.84
N PRO A 94 -7.56 -8.93 -0.54
CA PRO A 94 -8.60 -8.55 -1.49
C PRO A 94 -8.53 -7.05 -1.83
N SER A 95 -8.69 -6.68 -3.10
CA SER A 95 -8.51 -5.28 -3.54
C SER A 95 -9.61 -4.31 -3.08
N TYR A 96 -10.75 -4.81 -2.59
CA TYR A 96 -11.92 -4.00 -2.24
C TYR A 96 -12.05 -3.66 -0.73
N VAL A 97 -11.07 -4.03 0.11
CA VAL A 97 -11.13 -3.80 1.57
C VAL A 97 -10.09 -2.77 1.99
N LEU A 98 -10.57 -1.58 2.37
CA LEU A 98 -9.79 -0.35 2.57
C LEU A 98 -9.15 -0.18 3.96
N SER A 99 -9.11 -1.20 4.82
CA SER A 99 -8.66 -0.99 6.22
C SER A 99 -8.05 -2.23 6.88
N GLY A 100 -7.40 -3.12 6.11
CA GLY A 100 -6.75 -4.31 6.68
C GLY A 100 -7.68 -5.40 7.23
N ALA A 101 -8.98 -5.11 7.40
CA ALA A 101 -10.03 -5.98 7.95
C ALA A 101 -10.26 -7.32 7.20
N ALA A 102 -9.58 -7.56 6.08
CA ALA A 102 -9.63 -8.84 5.36
C ALA A 102 -8.23 -9.34 4.95
N MET A 103 -7.18 -8.94 5.67
CA MET A 103 -5.85 -9.53 5.49
C MET A 103 -5.83 -10.92 6.12
N ASN A 104 -5.81 -11.96 5.28
CA ASN A 104 -5.84 -13.35 5.73
C ASN A 104 -4.53 -14.05 5.37
N VAL A 105 -3.97 -14.80 6.32
CA VAL A 105 -2.80 -15.64 6.08
C VAL A 105 -3.28 -17.05 5.77
N ALA A 106 -3.10 -17.49 4.53
CA ALA A 106 -3.37 -18.87 4.13
C ALA A 106 -2.16 -19.75 4.45
N TYR A 107 -2.38 -20.91 5.06
CA TYR A 107 -1.35 -21.91 5.36
C TYR A 107 -1.43 -23.12 4.43
N CYS A 108 -2.56 -23.28 3.73
CA CYS A 108 -2.76 -24.31 2.73
C CYS A 108 -3.74 -23.89 1.63
N ASP A 109 -3.90 -24.75 0.61
CA ASP A 109 -4.87 -24.54 -0.48
C ASP A 109 -6.31 -24.40 0.05
N GLY A 110 -6.67 -25.15 1.10
CA GLY A 110 -8.01 -25.06 1.71
C GLY A 110 -8.30 -23.70 2.36
N ASP A 111 -7.32 -23.09 3.02
CA ASP A 111 -7.45 -21.74 3.57
C ASP A 111 -7.61 -20.72 2.45
N LEU A 112 -6.78 -20.83 1.41
CA LEU A 112 -6.83 -19.96 0.24
C LEU A 112 -8.22 -20.01 -0.42
N GLU A 113 -8.75 -21.21 -0.67
CA GLU A 113 -10.10 -21.38 -1.22
C GLU A 113 -11.16 -20.72 -0.35
N LYS A 114 -11.11 -20.94 0.97
CA LYS A 114 -12.07 -20.36 1.92
C LYS A 114 -12.03 -18.84 1.90
N TYR A 115 -10.83 -18.25 1.92
CA TYR A 115 -10.67 -16.80 1.89
C TYR A 115 -11.15 -16.20 0.57
N LEU A 116 -10.79 -16.81 -0.55
CA LEU A 116 -11.21 -16.33 -1.88
C LEU A 116 -12.71 -16.55 -2.16
N ALA A 117 -13.33 -17.57 -1.58
CA ALA A 117 -14.77 -17.81 -1.66
C ALA A 117 -15.57 -16.78 -0.82
N SER A 118 -15.06 -16.41 0.35
CA SER A 118 -15.66 -15.37 1.19
C SER A 118 -15.56 -13.97 0.59
N ALA A 119 -14.65 -13.79 -0.37
CA ALA A 119 -14.26 -12.49 -0.89
C ALA A 119 -15.06 -11.99 -2.11
N SER A 120 -16.26 -12.53 -2.39
CA SER A 120 -17.05 -12.23 -3.61
C SER A 120 -16.23 -12.46 -4.88
N PHE A 121 -16.20 -13.71 -5.37
CA PHE A 121 -15.55 -14.18 -6.61
C PHE A 121 -14.39 -13.32 -7.13
N VAL A 122 -13.15 -13.79 -6.92
CA VAL A 122 -11.99 -13.29 -7.66
C VAL A 122 -12.34 -13.25 -9.14
N SER A 123 -12.44 -12.05 -9.68
CA SER A 123 -12.87 -11.78 -11.04
C SER A 123 -11.92 -10.76 -11.66
N LYS A 124 -12.08 -10.50 -12.95
CA LYS A 124 -11.32 -9.41 -13.59
C LYS A 124 -11.62 -8.04 -12.97
N GLU A 125 -12.80 -7.87 -12.39
CA GLU A 125 -13.26 -6.63 -11.77
C GLU A 125 -12.74 -6.49 -10.33
N HIS A 126 -12.42 -7.61 -9.68
CA HIS A 126 -11.92 -7.66 -8.31
C HIS A 126 -10.68 -8.57 -8.22
N PRO A 127 -9.50 -8.08 -8.65
CA PRO A 127 -8.27 -8.82 -8.49
C PRO A 127 -7.92 -9.00 -7.01
N VAL A 128 -7.13 -10.02 -6.70
CA VAL A 128 -6.57 -10.25 -5.37
C VAL A 128 -5.06 -10.18 -5.45
N VAL A 129 -4.47 -9.51 -4.47
CA VAL A 129 -3.02 -9.43 -4.32
C VAL A 129 -2.59 -10.48 -3.31
N ILE A 130 -1.73 -11.41 -3.74
CA ILE A 130 -1.15 -12.43 -2.87
C ILE A 130 0.35 -12.22 -2.77
N SER A 131 0.89 -12.24 -1.56
CA SER A 131 2.34 -12.15 -1.30
C SER A 131 2.80 -13.27 -0.39
N LYS A 132 4.06 -13.69 -0.54
CA LYS A 132 4.70 -14.58 0.44
C LYS A 132 4.64 -13.92 1.83
N PHE A 133 4.10 -14.64 2.81
CA PHE A 133 4.13 -14.20 4.19
C PHE A 133 5.46 -14.61 4.82
N LEU A 134 6.07 -13.68 5.56
CA LEU A 134 7.34 -13.90 6.25
C LEU A 134 7.02 -14.14 7.73
N GLU A 135 7.14 -15.39 8.14
CA GLU A 135 6.97 -15.78 9.54
C GLU A 135 8.18 -15.32 10.36
N ASP A 136 7.95 -15.05 11.65
CA ASP A 136 8.97 -14.65 12.62
C ASP A 136 9.82 -13.42 12.19
N ALA A 137 9.27 -12.59 11.31
CA ALA A 137 9.89 -11.36 10.88
C ALA A 137 9.58 -10.22 11.85
N LYS A 138 10.59 -9.39 12.14
CA LYS A 138 10.40 -8.11 12.84
C LYS A 138 9.86 -7.06 11.88
N GLU A 139 8.93 -6.24 12.38
CA GLU A 139 8.37 -5.10 11.67
C GLU A 139 8.98 -3.79 12.22
N ILE A 140 9.42 -2.93 11.30
CA ILE A 140 10.10 -1.67 11.60
C ILE A 140 9.41 -0.57 10.81
N ASP A 141 8.95 0.46 11.52
CA ASP A 141 8.44 1.68 10.92
C ASP A 141 9.50 2.77 10.95
N VAL A 142 9.63 3.49 9.83
CA VAL A 142 10.58 4.59 9.69
C VAL A 142 9.84 5.83 9.23
N ASP A 143 9.66 6.78 10.14
CA ASP A 143 9.18 8.12 9.83
C ASP A 143 10.37 9.00 9.49
N ALA A 144 10.30 9.73 8.37
CA ALA A 144 11.39 10.59 7.94
C ALA A 144 10.89 11.86 7.25
N VAL A 145 11.61 12.96 7.48
CA VAL A 145 11.47 14.20 6.69
C VAL A 145 12.68 14.31 5.80
N ALA A 146 12.44 14.48 4.50
CA ALA A 146 13.50 14.65 3.51
C ALA A 146 13.30 15.94 2.71
N ARG A 147 14.41 16.51 2.26
CA ARG A 147 14.45 17.66 1.36
C ARG A 147 15.56 17.44 0.33
N ASP A 148 15.23 17.63 -0.94
CA ASP A 148 16.18 17.55 -2.05
C ASP A 148 17.02 16.25 -2.06
N GLY A 149 16.38 15.14 -1.69
CA GLY A 149 17.01 13.81 -1.61
C GLY A 149 17.82 13.54 -0.33
N VAL A 150 17.87 14.49 0.60
CA VAL A 150 18.58 14.37 1.89
C VAL A 150 17.59 14.20 3.02
N ILE A 151 17.81 13.21 3.89
CA ILE A 151 17.04 13.00 5.13
C ILE A 151 17.48 14.06 6.16
N LEU A 152 16.52 14.83 6.67
CA LEU A 152 16.73 15.88 7.66
C LEU A 152 16.50 15.39 9.09
N CYS A 153 15.47 14.58 9.29
CA CYS A 153 15.20 13.89 10.54
C CYS A 153 14.53 12.54 10.27
N MET A 154 14.72 11.60 11.18
CA MET A 154 14.08 10.30 11.14
C MET A 154 13.81 9.77 12.55
N ALA A 155 12.76 8.99 12.69
CA ALA A 155 12.46 8.18 13.86
C ALA A 155 12.26 6.73 13.39
N VAL A 156 12.90 5.80 14.07
CA VAL A 156 12.80 4.36 13.78
C VAL A 156 12.08 3.71 14.93
N SER A 157 10.94 3.09 14.66
CA SER A 157 10.13 2.40 15.66
C SER A 157 10.15 0.90 15.37
N GLU A 158 10.39 0.10 16.41
CA GLU A 158 10.27 -1.36 16.33
C GLU A 158 8.92 -1.80 16.89
N HIS A 159 8.24 -2.69 16.17
CA HIS A 159 7.04 -3.35 16.67
C HIS A 159 7.43 -4.42 17.70
N VAL A 160 6.70 -4.48 18.82
CA VAL A 160 6.86 -5.53 19.82
C VAL A 160 6.41 -6.87 19.22
N GLU A 161 5.26 -6.86 18.55
CA GLU A 161 4.72 -7.98 17.79
C GLU A 161 5.51 -8.22 16.50
N ASN A 162 5.49 -9.46 16.01
CA ASN A 162 6.06 -9.80 14.70
C ASN A 162 5.17 -9.33 13.56
N ALA A 163 5.77 -9.22 12.37
CA ALA A 163 5.08 -8.81 11.16
C ALA A 163 3.83 -9.67 10.90
N GLY A 164 2.71 -9.02 10.61
CA GLY A 164 1.41 -9.66 10.41
C GLY A 164 0.32 -9.18 11.37
N VAL A 165 0.69 -8.54 12.48
CA VAL A 165 -0.21 -7.66 13.24
C VAL A 165 -0.24 -6.30 12.53
N HIS A 166 -1.42 -5.72 12.33
CA HIS A 166 -1.52 -4.43 11.67
C HIS A 166 -0.85 -3.34 12.51
N SER A 167 -0.06 -2.46 11.92
CA SER A 167 0.72 -1.43 12.64
C SER A 167 -0.14 -0.52 13.54
N GLY A 168 -1.38 -0.23 13.12
CA GLY A 168 -2.33 0.53 13.94
C GLY A 168 -2.85 -0.20 15.19
N ASP A 169 -2.70 -1.52 15.25
CA ASP A 169 -3.07 -2.39 16.37
C ASP A 169 -1.84 -2.92 17.14
N ALA A 170 -0.62 -2.62 16.66
CA ALA A 170 0.63 -3.09 17.22
C ALA A 170 1.17 -2.15 18.31
N THR A 171 1.98 -2.71 19.22
CA THR A 171 2.72 -1.94 20.21
C THR A 171 4.06 -1.52 19.62
N LEU A 172 4.40 -0.23 19.72
CA LEU A 172 5.60 0.35 19.13
C LEU A 172 6.58 0.82 20.21
N VAL A 173 7.88 0.61 19.98
CA VAL A 173 8.97 1.17 20.78
C VAL A 173 9.82 2.07 19.89
N THR A 174 9.90 3.35 20.24
CA THR A 174 10.75 4.34 19.56
C THR A 174 11.90 4.75 20.50
N PRO A 175 13.16 4.47 20.16
CA PRO A 175 14.33 4.83 20.97
C PRO A 175 14.70 6.32 20.85
#